data_AF-A0A959G0G4-F1
#
_entry.id   AF-A0A959G0G4-F1
#
_cell.length_a   1.000
_cell.length_b   1.000
_cell.length_c   1.000
_cell.angle_alpha   90.00
_cell.angle_beta   90.00
_cell.angle_gamma   90.00
#
_symmetry.space_group_name_H-M   'P 1'
#
loop_
_entity.id
_entity.type
_entity.pdbx_description
1 polymer ?
#
loop_
_entity_poly.entity_id
_entity_poly.type
_entity_poly.pdbx_seq_one_letter_code
_entity_poly.pdbx_strand_id
1 'polypeptide(L)'
;MLKRFFLSERNMMVAIGINAFLIFLIYFPQLEKYRWLVLLDHFFVLLFVLEAIVKLSVLKPKGYFEDNWNRFDLTVVLLSLPSVAEAFYPFPNTSVLLILRLFRLVRLVRFIRFVPHLGSILKGLLRALKSSVFVLIALFFLNFLLALLTCHFYRDIAPEYFGDPLLSAYSVFQLFTIEGWNEIPATIARNTDNTLLIGVSRFYFVLVVLIGGVFGMSLANAIFVDEMTMDNT
;
A
#
# COMPACT_ATOMS: atom_id res chain seq x y z
N MET A 1 33.52 -13.89 16.74
CA MET A 1 32.52 -13.05 17.44
C MET A 1 31.56 -12.36 16.46
N LEU A 2 32.07 -11.61 15.47
CA LEU A 2 31.27 -10.89 14.48
C LEU A 2 30.23 -11.76 13.73
N LYS A 3 30.65 -12.92 13.20
CA LYS A 3 29.73 -13.83 12.48
C LYS A 3 28.53 -14.26 13.34
N ARG A 4 28.75 -14.52 14.63
CA ARG A 4 27.68 -14.94 15.56
C ARG A 4 26.70 -13.80 15.85
N PHE A 5 27.16 -12.54 15.80
CA PHE A 5 26.29 -11.38 15.95
C PHE A 5 25.35 -11.22 14.75
N PHE A 6 25.88 -11.25 13.52
CA PHE A 6 25.10 -11.09 12.29
C PHE A 6 24.21 -12.29 11.95
N LEU A 7 24.58 -13.50 12.38
CA LEU A 7 23.75 -14.69 12.21
C LEU A 7 22.62 -14.78 13.26
N SER A 8 22.65 -13.94 14.31
CA SER A 8 21.61 -13.96 15.33
C SER A 8 20.39 -13.15 14.88
N GLU A 9 19.29 -13.84 14.63
CA GLU A 9 18.03 -13.19 14.24
C GLU A 9 17.55 -12.17 15.26
N ARG A 10 17.67 -12.47 16.57
CA ARG A 10 17.29 -11.54 17.64
C ARG A 10 18.05 -10.22 17.57
N ASN A 11 19.35 -10.26 17.27
CA ASN A 11 20.14 -9.03 17.19
C ASN A 11 19.73 -8.18 15.98
N MET A 12 19.49 -8.84 14.84
CA MET A 12 19.05 -8.15 13.62
C MET A 12 17.65 -7.57 13.79
N MET A 13 16.75 -8.29 14.44
CA MET A 13 15.44 -7.80 14.86
C MET A 13 15.58 -6.53 15.70
N VAL A 14 16.35 -6.55 16.80
CA VAL A 14 16.58 -5.35 17.64
C VAL A 14 17.13 -4.19 16.81
N ALA A 15 18.09 -4.46 15.89
CA ALA A 15 18.63 -3.44 15.01
C ALA A 15 17.57 -2.83 14.07
N ILE A 16 16.68 -3.65 13.50
CA ILE A 16 15.55 -3.19 12.68
C ILE A 16 14.61 -2.30 13.50
N GLY A 17 14.27 -2.72 14.73
CA GLY A 17 13.41 -1.94 15.62
C GLY A 17 13.99 -0.57 15.98
N ILE A 18 15.30 -0.52 16.30
CA ILE A 18 16.00 0.75 16.58
C ILE A 18 16.05 1.62 15.33
N ASN A 19 16.37 1.05 14.17
CA ASN A 19 16.41 1.80 12.91
C ASN A 19 15.02 2.37 12.55
N ALA A 20 13.95 1.63 12.78
CA ALA A 20 12.59 2.11 12.57
C ALA A 20 12.26 3.33 13.46
N PHE A 21 12.63 3.25 14.74
CA PHE A 21 12.46 4.38 15.66
C PHE A 21 13.32 5.60 15.25
N LEU A 22 14.55 5.38 14.78
CA LEU A 22 15.40 6.46 14.26
C LEU A 22 14.80 7.13 13.03
N ILE A 23 14.26 6.37 12.08
CA ILE A 23 13.57 6.92 10.91
C ILE A 23 12.39 7.78 11.38
N PHE A 24 11.58 7.28 12.31
CA PHE A 24 10.47 8.05 12.88
C PHE A 24 10.94 9.40 13.48
N LEU A 25 12.07 9.41 14.21
CA LEU A 25 12.64 10.64 14.76
C LEU A 25 13.15 11.62 13.70
N ILE A 26 13.70 11.14 12.57
CA ILE A 26 14.21 11.99 11.49
C ILE A 26 13.12 12.86 10.85
N TYR A 27 11.86 12.40 10.87
CA TYR A 27 10.74 13.14 10.29
C TYR A 27 10.21 14.27 11.19
N PHE A 28 10.71 14.42 12.43
CA PHE A 28 10.35 15.57 13.27
C PHE A 28 11.14 16.82 12.84
N PRO A 29 10.48 17.93 12.45
CA PRO A 29 11.16 19.15 12.03
C PRO A 29 12.11 19.72 13.10
N GLN A 30 11.79 19.53 14.38
CA GLN A 30 12.61 20.02 15.50
C GLN A 30 13.95 19.27 15.62
N LEU A 31 14.02 18.04 15.09
CA LEU A 31 15.18 17.17 15.15
C LEU A 31 16.05 17.23 13.88
N GLU A 32 15.59 17.88 12.81
CA GLU A 32 16.30 17.98 11.53
C GLU A 32 17.71 18.60 11.67
N LYS A 33 17.88 19.51 12.64
CA LYS A 33 19.18 20.14 12.96
C LYS A 33 20.27 19.15 13.39
N TYR A 34 19.89 17.96 13.85
CA TYR A 34 20.81 16.96 14.38
C TYR A 34 21.34 16.03 13.28
N ARG A 35 22.44 16.45 12.63
CA ARG A 35 23.10 15.65 11.57
C ARG A 35 23.51 14.24 11.99
N TRP A 36 23.70 14.00 13.30
CA TRP A 36 24.03 12.68 13.85
C TRP A 36 22.91 11.65 13.67
N LEU A 37 21.63 12.07 13.62
CA LEU A 37 20.51 11.15 13.35
C LEU A 37 20.61 10.56 11.94
N VAL A 38 20.96 11.40 10.97
CA VAL A 38 21.18 10.97 9.59
C VAL A 38 22.39 10.04 9.51
N LEU A 39 23.49 10.35 10.20
CA LEU A 39 24.66 9.47 10.25
C LEU A 39 24.35 8.10 10.87
N LEU A 40 23.52 8.05 11.92
CA LEU A 40 23.04 6.79 12.49
C LEU A 40 22.17 5.99 11.52
N ASP A 41 21.29 6.65 10.74
CA ASP A 41 20.51 5.95 9.71
C ASP A 41 21.43 5.29 8.67
N HIS A 42 22.47 6.00 8.20
CA HIS A 42 23.47 5.45 7.29
C HIS A 42 24.23 4.27 7.91
N PHE A 43 24.55 4.35 9.20
CA PHE A 43 25.19 3.26 9.93
C PHE A 43 24.33 1.99 9.93
N PHE A 44 23.02 2.09 10.13
CA PHE A 44 22.13 0.92 10.07
C PHE A 44 22.07 0.30 8.67
N VAL A 45 22.07 1.11 7.60
CA VAL A 45 22.15 0.58 6.23
C VAL A 45 23.43 -0.23 6.04
N LEU A 46 24.58 0.32 6.45
CA LEU A 46 25.86 -0.38 6.36
C LEU A 46 25.86 -1.66 7.21
N LEU A 47 25.25 -1.64 8.39
CA LEU A 47 25.09 -2.82 9.23
C LEU A 47 24.31 -3.91 8.50
N PHE A 48 23.20 -3.57 7.83
CA PHE A 48 22.41 -4.54 7.06
C PHE A 48 23.09 -5.02 5.78
N VAL A 49 23.91 -4.19 5.13
CA VAL A 49 24.78 -4.63 4.03
C VAL A 49 25.77 -5.67 4.53
N LEU A 50 26.43 -5.41 5.67
CA LEU A 50 27.36 -6.35 6.29
C LEU A 50 26.67 -7.66 6.71
N GLU A 51 25.46 -7.58 7.26
CA GLU A 51 24.64 -8.76 7.56
C GLU A 51 24.43 -9.63 6.32
N ALA A 52 23.99 -9.02 5.21
CA ALA A 52 23.75 -9.73 3.96
C ALA A 52 25.02 -10.39 3.42
N ILE A 53 26.16 -9.69 3.44
CA ILE A 53 27.47 -10.22 3.02
C ILE A 53 27.89 -11.41 3.90
N VAL A 54 27.77 -11.27 5.23
CA VAL A 54 28.13 -12.35 6.17
C VAL A 54 27.24 -13.57 5.97
N LYS A 55 25.92 -13.39 5.86
CA LYS A 55 24.98 -14.49 5.60
C LYS A 55 25.26 -15.18 4.27
N LEU A 56 25.51 -14.42 3.20
CA LEU A 56 25.84 -14.96 1.88
C LEU A 56 27.17 -15.76 1.91
N SER A 57 28.15 -15.29 2.67
CA SER A 57 29.44 -15.97 2.83
C SER A 57 29.33 -17.28 3.62
N VAL A 58 28.42 -17.37 4.59
CA VAL A 58 28.25 -18.55 5.45
C VAL A 58 27.31 -19.58 4.82
N LEU A 59 26.15 -19.14 4.33
CA LEU A 59 25.12 -20.02 3.74
C LEU A 59 25.45 -20.44 2.30
N LYS A 60 26.42 -19.76 1.67
CA LYS A 60 26.72 -19.84 0.24
C LYS A 60 25.53 -19.33 -0.62
N PRO A 61 25.74 -18.99 -1.90
CA PRO A 61 24.65 -18.45 -2.74
C PRO A 61 23.42 -19.36 -2.78
N LYS A 62 23.59 -20.67 -2.97
CA LYS A 62 22.46 -21.61 -3.02
C LYS A 62 21.60 -21.56 -1.76
N GLY A 63 22.20 -21.71 -0.57
CA GLY A 63 21.45 -21.69 0.69
C GLY A 63 20.87 -20.32 1.04
N TYR A 64 21.54 -19.23 0.65
CA TYR A 64 21.01 -17.88 0.89
C TYR A 64 19.74 -17.59 0.08
N PHE A 65 19.73 -17.97 -1.21
CA PHE A 65 18.61 -17.69 -2.11
C PHE A 65 17.44 -18.69 -1.98
N GLU A 66 17.61 -19.81 -1.29
CA GLU A 66 16.50 -20.72 -0.95
C GLU A 66 15.55 -20.12 0.08
N ASP A 67 16.05 -19.29 1.00
CA ASP A 67 15.23 -18.64 2.02
C ASP A 67 14.55 -17.36 1.47
N ASN A 68 13.21 -17.38 1.44
CA ASN A 68 12.36 -16.23 1.09
C ASN A 68 12.71 -14.96 1.87
N TRP A 69 13.02 -15.10 3.15
CA TRP A 69 13.28 -13.98 4.02
C TRP A 69 14.64 -13.35 3.74
N ASN A 70 15.64 -14.14 3.38
CA ASN A 70 16.95 -13.60 3.00
C ASN A 70 16.88 -12.90 1.63
N ARG A 71 16.10 -13.43 0.69
CA ARG A 71 15.80 -12.75 -0.59
C ARG A 71 15.14 -11.40 -0.38
N PHE A 72 14.10 -11.35 0.46
CA PHE A 72 13.40 -10.12 0.81
C PHE A 72 14.36 -9.08 1.44
N ASP A 73 15.14 -9.49 2.45
CA ASP A 73 16.08 -8.59 3.10
C ASP A 73 17.12 -8.04 2.13
N LEU A 74 17.67 -8.87 1.24
CA LEU A 74 18.61 -8.45 0.21
C LEU A 74 18.00 -7.38 -0.70
N THR A 75 16.78 -7.59 -1.19
CA THR A 75 16.05 -6.61 -2.01
C THR A 75 15.94 -5.27 -1.28
N VAL A 76 15.57 -5.30 0.00
CA VAL A 76 15.46 -4.08 0.81
C VAL A 76 16.84 -3.42 1.06
N VAL A 77 17.92 -4.21 1.21
CA VAL A 77 19.29 -3.67 1.32
C VAL A 77 19.60 -2.90 0.04
N LEU A 78 19.40 -3.53 -1.12
CA LEU A 78 19.72 -2.96 -2.42
C LEU A 78 18.94 -1.68 -2.69
N LEU A 79 17.64 -1.65 -2.38
CA LEU A 79 16.80 -0.45 -2.49
C LEU A 79 17.21 0.67 -1.53
N SER A 80 17.91 0.34 -0.44
CA SER A 80 18.40 1.31 0.55
C SER A 80 19.77 1.91 0.18
N LEU A 81 20.54 1.29 -0.73
CA LEU A 81 21.88 1.77 -1.09
C LEU A 81 21.92 3.19 -1.68
N PRO A 82 20.96 3.64 -2.52
CA PRO A 82 20.97 5.00 -3.04
C PRO A 82 21.02 6.07 -1.94
N SER A 83 20.35 5.81 -0.81
CA SER A 83 20.35 6.74 0.34
C SER A 83 21.74 7.00 0.92
N VAL A 84 22.62 6.00 0.87
CA VAL A 84 24.01 6.10 1.32
C VAL A 84 24.91 6.63 0.21
N ALA A 85 24.64 6.27 -1.05
CA ALA A 85 25.39 6.77 -2.20
C ALA A 85 25.32 8.29 -2.33
N GLU A 86 24.16 8.91 -2.02
CA GLU A 86 23.99 10.37 -1.96
C GLU A 86 24.97 11.06 -1.00
N ALA A 87 25.42 10.38 0.06
CA ALA A 87 26.40 10.94 1.00
C ALA A 87 27.82 11.01 0.43
N PHE A 88 28.14 10.16 -0.55
CA PHE A 88 29.46 10.10 -1.19
C PHE A 88 29.50 10.83 -2.53
N TYR A 89 28.39 10.84 -3.26
CA TYR A 89 28.28 11.50 -4.56
C TYR A 89 27.04 12.42 -4.57
N PRO A 90 27.22 13.75 -4.62
CA PRO A 90 26.10 14.66 -4.71
C PRO A 90 25.45 14.54 -6.09
N PHE A 91 24.28 13.90 -6.14
CA PHE A 91 23.48 13.81 -7.35
C PHE A 91 22.66 15.09 -7.56
N PRO A 92 22.40 15.52 -8.81
CA PRO A 92 21.58 16.69 -9.10
C PRO A 92 20.13 16.47 -8.67
N ASN A 93 19.56 17.42 -7.90
CA ASN A 93 18.19 17.40 -7.37
C ASN A 93 17.12 17.26 -8.48
N THR A 94 16.86 16.01 -8.87
CA THR A 94 15.85 15.61 -9.86
C THR A 94 14.68 14.94 -9.14
N SER A 95 13.50 14.90 -9.76
CA SER A 95 12.32 14.21 -9.24
C SER A 95 12.60 12.73 -8.91
N VAL A 96 13.53 12.11 -9.64
CA VAL A 96 13.98 10.73 -9.40
C VAL A 96 14.68 10.59 -8.05
N LEU A 97 15.57 11.53 -7.68
CA LEU A 97 16.24 11.50 -6.36
C LEU A 97 15.26 11.65 -5.20
N LEU A 98 14.21 12.47 -5.36
CA LEU A 98 13.18 12.60 -4.33
C LEU A 98 12.51 11.24 -4.05
N ILE A 99 12.20 10.48 -5.09
CA ILE A 99 11.65 9.13 -4.96
C ILE A 99 12.69 8.17 -4.37
N LEU A 100 13.96 8.24 -4.80
CA LEU A 100 15.03 7.41 -4.25
C LEU A 100 15.25 7.65 -2.75
N ARG A 101 15.09 8.90 -2.28
CA ARG A 101 15.13 9.24 -0.86
C ARG A 101 14.02 8.56 -0.07
N LEU A 102 12.84 8.39 -0.66
CA LEU A 102 11.71 7.69 -0.03
C LEU A 102 11.94 6.17 0.07
N PHE A 103 12.78 5.57 -0.78
CA PHE A 103 13.09 4.14 -0.66
C PHE A 103 13.77 3.77 0.66
N ARG A 104 14.36 4.73 1.39
CA ARG A 104 14.83 4.47 2.76
C ARG A 104 13.69 3.97 3.66
N LEU A 105 12.45 4.38 3.43
CA LEU A 105 11.28 3.93 4.19
C LEU A 105 10.93 2.47 3.94
N VAL A 106 11.31 1.91 2.79
CA VAL A 106 11.07 0.49 2.48
C VAL A 106 11.76 -0.42 3.50
N ARG A 107 12.83 0.02 4.17
CA ARG A 107 13.45 -0.79 5.23
C ARG A 107 12.59 -0.98 6.47
N LEU A 108 11.62 -0.10 6.71
CA LEU A 108 10.61 -0.29 7.76
C LEU A 108 9.77 -1.54 7.52
N VAL A 109 9.60 -1.93 6.26
CA VAL A 109 8.87 -3.16 5.87
C VAL A 109 9.57 -4.40 6.41
N ARG A 110 10.87 -4.35 6.79
CA ARG A 110 11.52 -5.48 7.48
C ARG A 110 10.92 -5.80 8.83
N PHE A 111 10.17 -4.87 9.42
CA PHE A 111 9.42 -5.16 10.63
C PHE A 111 8.41 -6.30 10.43
N ILE A 112 8.03 -6.59 9.18
CA ILE A 112 7.19 -7.73 8.82
C ILE A 112 7.81 -9.08 9.26
N ARG A 113 9.14 -9.18 9.41
CA ARG A 113 9.80 -10.38 9.99
C ARG A 113 9.44 -10.66 11.44
N PHE A 114 8.99 -9.65 12.20
CA PHE A 114 8.55 -9.86 13.59
C PHE A 114 7.20 -10.55 13.67
N VAL A 115 6.44 -10.59 12.59
CA VAL A 115 5.10 -11.17 12.58
C VAL A 115 5.23 -12.70 12.50
N PRO A 116 4.94 -13.43 13.60
CA PRO A 116 4.99 -14.88 13.55
C PRO A 116 3.94 -15.40 12.57
N HIS A 117 4.26 -16.48 11.86
CA HIS A 117 3.35 -17.13 10.92
C HIS A 117 2.83 -16.24 9.77
N LEU A 118 3.49 -15.12 9.46
CA LEU A 118 3.09 -14.25 8.36
C LEU A 118 2.95 -15.00 7.03
N GLY A 119 3.83 -15.95 6.74
CA GLY A 119 3.72 -16.76 5.53
C GLY A 119 2.36 -17.49 5.42
N SER A 120 1.83 -17.97 6.55
CA SER A 120 0.49 -18.59 6.61
C SER A 120 -0.61 -17.54 6.47
N ILE A 121 -0.46 -16.38 7.11
CA ILE A 121 -1.42 -15.26 6.98
C ILE A 121 -1.53 -14.80 5.52
N LEU A 122 -0.38 -14.57 4.86
CA LEU A 122 -0.32 -14.16 3.46
C LEU A 122 -0.87 -15.23 2.53
N LYS A 123 -0.60 -16.52 2.80
CA LYS A 123 -1.20 -17.63 2.04
C LYS A 123 -2.72 -17.66 2.19
N GLY A 124 -3.24 -17.47 3.41
CA GLY A 124 -4.68 -17.37 3.66
C GLY A 124 -5.31 -16.19 2.92
N LEU A 125 -4.68 -15.01 3.02
CA LEU A 125 -5.12 -13.82 2.28
C LEU A 125 -5.11 -14.04 0.76
N LEU A 126 -4.04 -14.61 0.21
CA LEU A 126 -3.94 -14.90 -1.22
C LEU A 126 -4.99 -15.92 -1.66
N ARG A 127 -5.32 -16.91 -0.82
CA ARG A 127 -6.38 -17.88 -1.09
C ARG A 127 -7.76 -17.21 -1.13
N ALA A 128 -8.06 -16.39 -0.12
CA ALA A 128 -9.31 -15.64 -0.05
C ALA A 128 -9.47 -14.64 -1.21
N LEU A 129 -8.38 -13.96 -1.58
CA LEU A 129 -8.34 -13.12 -2.78
C LEU A 129 -8.60 -13.95 -4.03
N LYS A 130 -7.95 -15.10 -4.19
CA LYS A 130 -8.14 -16.01 -5.34
C LYS A 130 -9.59 -16.48 -5.47
N SER A 131 -10.21 -16.84 -4.35
CA SER A 131 -11.62 -17.25 -4.29
C SER A 131 -12.57 -16.10 -4.68
N SER A 132 -12.22 -14.88 -4.29
CA SER A 132 -13.00 -13.66 -4.56
C SER A 132 -12.70 -12.99 -5.91
N VAL A 133 -11.80 -13.54 -6.75
CA VAL A 133 -11.34 -12.87 -7.99
C VAL A 133 -12.50 -12.52 -8.91
N PHE A 134 -13.45 -13.44 -9.14
CA PHE A 134 -14.57 -13.17 -10.05
C PHE A 134 -15.46 -12.04 -9.57
N VAL A 135 -15.63 -11.91 -8.26
CA VAL A 135 -16.42 -10.84 -7.65
C VAL A 135 -15.69 -9.51 -7.70
N LEU A 136 -14.40 -9.50 -7.41
CA LEU A 136 -13.58 -8.29 -7.55
C LEU A 136 -13.56 -7.81 -8.99
N ILE A 137 -13.48 -8.72 -9.97
CA ILE A 137 -13.59 -8.39 -11.40
C ILE A 137 -14.98 -7.86 -11.74
N ALA A 138 -16.05 -8.48 -11.22
CA ALA A 138 -17.41 -8.01 -11.45
C ALA A 138 -17.64 -6.60 -10.88
N LEU A 139 -17.16 -6.32 -9.66
CA LEU A 139 -17.23 -4.99 -9.04
C LEU A 139 -16.37 -3.97 -9.79
N PHE A 140 -15.17 -4.35 -10.24
CA PHE A 140 -14.33 -3.50 -11.08
C PHE A 140 -15.03 -3.15 -12.40
N PHE A 141 -15.63 -4.14 -13.07
CA PHE A 141 -16.36 -3.91 -14.31
C PHE A 141 -17.63 -3.07 -14.10
N LEU A 142 -18.36 -3.31 -13.01
CA LEU A 142 -19.49 -2.48 -12.62
C LEU A 142 -19.07 -1.03 -12.37
N ASN A 143 -17.98 -0.81 -11.62
CA ASN A 143 -17.41 0.52 -11.40
C ASN A 143 -17.06 1.19 -12.73
N PHE A 144 -16.37 0.48 -13.63
CA PHE A 144 -16.01 0.99 -14.96
C PHE A 144 -17.23 1.41 -15.78
N LEU A 145 -18.28 0.58 -15.83
CA LEU A 145 -19.51 0.90 -16.55
C LEU A 145 -20.24 2.11 -15.96
N LEU A 146 -20.39 2.15 -14.64
CA LEU A 146 -21.04 3.26 -13.94
C LEU A 146 -20.21 4.55 -14.05
N ALA A 147 -18.89 4.46 -14.10
CA ALA A 147 -18.01 5.61 -14.33
C ALA A 147 -18.25 6.21 -15.73
N LEU A 148 -18.26 5.39 -16.78
CA LEU A 148 -18.56 5.89 -18.12
C LEU A 148 -19.96 6.50 -18.21
N LEU A 149 -20.95 5.87 -17.56
CA LEU A 149 -22.33 6.36 -17.52
C LEU A 149 -22.42 7.71 -16.80
N THR A 150 -21.88 7.82 -15.59
CA THR A 150 -21.95 9.06 -14.81
C THR A 150 -21.13 10.17 -15.42
N CYS A 151 -19.95 9.86 -15.97
CA CYS A 151 -19.17 10.80 -16.76
C CYS A 151 -19.97 11.32 -17.97
N HIS A 152 -20.65 10.44 -18.70
CA HIS A 152 -21.45 10.87 -19.85
C HIS A 152 -22.62 11.80 -19.47
N PHE A 153 -23.34 11.50 -18.40
CA PHE A 153 -24.55 12.25 -18.02
C PHE A 153 -24.28 13.48 -17.13
N TYR A 154 -23.24 13.46 -16.31
CA TYR A 154 -23.02 14.45 -15.25
C TYR A 154 -21.73 15.26 -15.38
N ARG A 155 -20.92 15.05 -16.45
CA ARG A 155 -19.68 15.82 -16.67
C ARG A 155 -19.88 17.33 -16.60
N ASP A 156 -20.93 17.85 -17.22
CA ASP A 156 -21.17 19.31 -17.28
C ASP A 156 -21.89 19.84 -16.02
N ILE A 157 -22.54 18.97 -15.25
CA ILE A 157 -23.32 19.34 -14.06
C ILE A 157 -22.46 19.26 -12.78
N ALA A 158 -21.62 18.25 -12.68
CA ALA A 158 -20.77 17.98 -11.52
C ALA A 158 -19.35 17.58 -11.98
N PRO A 159 -18.61 18.49 -12.64
CA PRO A 159 -17.29 18.21 -13.21
C PRO A 159 -16.24 17.81 -12.16
N GLU A 160 -16.39 18.26 -10.91
CA GLU A 160 -15.52 17.89 -9.78
C GLU A 160 -15.55 16.40 -9.42
N TYR A 161 -16.61 15.68 -9.81
CA TYR A 161 -16.75 14.24 -9.61
C TYR A 161 -16.69 13.45 -10.92
N PHE A 162 -17.16 14.03 -12.02
CA PHE A 162 -17.44 13.30 -13.27
C PHE A 162 -16.82 13.94 -14.52
N GLY A 163 -15.88 14.87 -14.35
CA GLY A 163 -15.23 15.60 -15.45
C GLY A 163 -14.58 14.69 -16.49
N ASP A 164 -13.92 13.63 -16.06
CA ASP A 164 -13.31 12.62 -16.92
C ASP A 164 -13.54 11.20 -16.39
N PRO A 165 -13.30 10.15 -17.21
CA PRO A 165 -13.56 8.77 -16.82
C PRO A 165 -12.77 8.28 -15.59
N LEU A 166 -11.55 8.77 -15.35
CA LEU A 166 -10.74 8.35 -14.20
C LEU A 166 -11.27 8.97 -12.92
N LEU A 167 -11.59 10.27 -12.96
CA LEU A 167 -12.20 10.98 -11.85
C LEU A 167 -13.58 10.39 -11.50
N SER A 168 -14.35 10.04 -12.53
CA SER A 168 -15.63 9.39 -12.37
C SER A 168 -15.50 7.98 -11.77
N ALA A 169 -14.52 7.18 -12.21
CA ALA A 169 -14.25 5.87 -11.62
C ALA A 169 -13.87 5.95 -10.14
N TYR A 170 -13.07 6.96 -9.77
CA TYR A 170 -12.74 7.27 -8.38
C TYR A 170 -14.00 7.62 -7.57
N SER A 171 -14.85 8.52 -8.06
CA SER A 171 -16.10 8.92 -7.39
C SER A 171 -17.08 7.74 -7.23
N VAL A 172 -17.23 6.90 -8.26
CA VAL A 172 -18.06 5.69 -8.18
C VAL A 172 -17.47 4.66 -7.21
N PHE A 173 -16.14 4.56 -7.13
CA PHE A 173 -15.48 3.69 -6.16
C PHE A 173 -15.73 4.16 -4.72
N GLN A 174 -15.68 5.47 -4.48
CA GLN A 174 -16.05 6.06 -3.18
C GLN A 174 -17.53 5.81 -2.84
N LEU A 175 -18.43 5.84 -3.82
CA LEU A 175 -19.83 5.45 -3.61
C LEU A 175 -19.98 3.99 -3.19
N PHE A 176 -19.14 3.08 -3.68
CA PHE A 176 -19.13 1.68 -3.25
C PHE A 176 -18.64 1.53 -1.81
N THR A 177 -17.85 2.47 -1.28
CA THR A 177 -17.47 2.49 0.14
C THR A 177 -18.53 3.17 1.03
N ILE A 178 -19.66 3.60 0.46
CA ILE A 178 -20.74 4.33 1.15
C ILE A 178 -20.23 5.67 1.73
N GLU A 179 -19.15 6.22 1.16
CA GLU A 179 -18.56 7.46 1.60
C GLU A 179 -19.06 8.62 0.72
N GLY A 180 -19.43 9.74 1.34
CA GLY A 180 -19.81 10.98 0.62
C GLY A 180 -21.03 10.84 -0.31
N TRP A 181 -21.82 9.77 -0.19
CA TRP A 181 -22.83 9.43 -1.19
C TRP A 181 -24.00 10.42 -1.31
N ASN A 182 -24.24 11.20 -0.27
CA ASN A 182 -25.27 12.25 -0.26
C ASN A 182 -24.78 13.56 -0.88
N GLU A 183 -23.47 13.79 -0.95
CA GLU A 183 -22.87 15.04 -1.42
C GLU A 183 -22.99 15.17 -2.93
N ILE A 184 -22.71 14.09 -3.67
CA ILE A 184 -22.80 14.05 -5.13
C ILE A 184 -24.20 14.47 -5.64
N PRO A 185 -25.30 13.81 -5.23
CA PRO A 185 -26.64 14.23 -5.66
C PRO A 185 -27.04 15.61 -5.12
N ALA A 186 -26.47 16.06 -3.98
CA ALA A 186 -26.71 17.41 -3.48
C ALA A 186 -25.99 18.49 -4.32
N THR A 187 -24.80 18.20 -4.84
CA THR A 187 -24.09 19.05 -5.80
C THR A 187 -24.84 19.12 -7.12
N ILE A 188 -25.29 17.97 -7.66
CA ILE A 188 -26.10 17.93 -8.88
C ILE A 188 -27.37 18.78 -8.73
N ALA A 189 -28.03 18.69 -7.56
CA ALA A 189 -29.22 19.48 -7.28
C ALA A 189 -28.98 20.98 -7.12
N ARG A 190 -27.75 21.40 -6.76
CA ARG A 190 -27.37 22.82 -6.69
C ARG A 190 -27.02 23.39 -8.06
N ASN A 191 -26.58 22.54 -8.99
CA ASN A 191 -26.08 22.95 -10.30
C ASN A 191 -27.12 22.78 -11.43
N THR A 192 -28.38 22.48 -11.10
CA THR A 192 -29.43 22.24 -12.09
C THR A 192 -30.81 22.59 -11.53
N ASP A 193 -31.62 23.33 -12.30
CA ASP A 193 -33.00 23.69 -11.92
C ASP A 193 -34.05 22.63 -12.29
N ASN A 194 -33.66 21.60 -13.06
CA ASN A 194 -34.55 20.54 -13.50
C ASN A 194 -34.92 19.59 -12.34
N THR A 195 -36.12 19.78 -11.79
CA THR A 195 -36.64 19.00 -10.65
C THR A 195 -36.72 17.49 -10.94
N LEU A 196 -37.05 17.10 -12.16
CA LEU A 196 -37.10 15.68 -12.55
C LEU A 196 -35.70 15.06 -12.51
N LEU A 197 -34.70 15.76 -13.08
CA LEU A 197 -33.31 15.32 -13.08
C LEU A 197 -32.81 15.15 -11.64
N ILE A 198 -33.09 16.11 -10.75
CA ILE A 198 -32.74 16.01 -9.33
C ILE A 198 -33.28 14.73 -8.69
N GLY A 199 -34.57 14.44 -8.91
CA GLY A 199 -35.22 13.24 -8.37
C GLY A 199 -34.60 11.96 -8.91
N VAL A 200 -34.40 11.88 -10.22
CA VAL A 200 -33.79 10.73 -10.91
C VAL A 200 -32.35 10.51 -10.47
N SER A 201 -31.55 11.58 -10.36
CA SER A 201 -30.16 11.48 -9.89
C SER A 201 -30.07 10.96 -8.47
N ARG A 202 -30.90 11.49 -7.55
CA ARG A 202 -30.95 10.98 -6.16
C ARG A 202 -31.28 9.49 -6.12
N PHE A 203 -32.30 9.07 -6.87
CA PHE A 203 -32.68 7.67 -6.95
C PHE A 203 -31.58 6.79 -7.55
N TYR A 204 -30.96 7.25 -8.64
CA TYR A 204 -29.83 6.58 -9.29
C TYR A 204 -28.66 6.35 -8.32
N PHE A 205 -28.22 7.38 -7.60
CA PHE A 205 -27.09 7.25 -6.66
C PHE A 205 -27.42 6.37 -5.45
N VAL A 206 -28.67 6.38 -4.98
CA VAL A 206 -29.13 5.41 -3.97
C VAL A 206 -29.01 3.98 -4.49
N LEU A 207 -29.41 3.69 -5.73
CA LEU A 207 -29.24 2.37 -6.33
C LEU A 207 -27.77 1.98 -6.48
N VAL A 208 -26.91 2.91 -6.88
CA VAL A 208 -25.45 2.68 -6.98
C VAL A 208 -24.87 2.27 -5.62
N VAL A 209 -25.23 2.97 -4.55
CA VAL A 209 -24.79 2.65 -3.18
C VAL A 209 -25.33 1.31 -2.71
N LEU A 210 -26.60 1.00 -3.00
CA LEU A 210 -27.18 -0.29 -2.62
C LEU A 210 -26.50 -1.46 -3.35
N ILE A 211 -26.36 -1.36 -4.67
CA ILE A 211 -25.81 -2.45 -5.50
C ILE A 211 -24.31 -2.59 -5.28
N GLY A 212 -23.55 -1.52 -5.44
CA GLY A 212 -22.09 -1.56 -5.36
C GLY A 212 -21.57 -1.58 -3.94
N GLY A 213 -22.16 -0.78 -3.05
CA GLY A 213 -21.74 -0.70 -1.66
C GLY A 213 -22.33 -1.80 -0.79
N VAL A 214 -23.62 -1.73 -0.49
CA VAL A 214 -24.24 -2.67 0.46
C VAL A 214 -24.14 -4.10 -0.03
N PHE A 215 -24.64 -4.41 -1.23
CA PHE A 215 -24.62 -5.78 -1.74
C PHE A 215 -23.25 -6.21 -2.24
N GLY A 216 -22.56 -5.34 -2.99
CA GLY A 216 -21.24 -5.64 -3.55
C GLY A 216 -20.20 -5.94 -2.47
N MET A 217 -20.07 -5.09 -1.45
CA MET A 217 -19.14 -5.33 -0.34
C MET A 217 -19.58 -6.51 0.53
N SER A 218 -20.88 -6.68 0.78
CA SER A 218 -21.37 -7.83 1.56
C SER A 218 -21.08 -9.15 0.87
N LEU A 219 -21.20 -9.22 -0.46
CA LEU A 219 -20.92 -10.42 -1.23
C LEU A 219 -19.41 -10.71 -1.28
N ALA A 220 -18.57 -9.69 -1.42
CA ALA A 220 -17.11 -9.86 -1.31
C ALA A 220 -16.72 -10.37 0.08
N ASN A 221 -17.31 -9.82 1.14
CA ASN A 221 -17.05 -10.25 2.51
C ASN A 221 -17.57 -11.67 2.78
N ALA A 222 -18.74 -12.03 2.25
CA ALA A 222 -19.30 -13.37 2.38
C ALA A 222 -18.39 -14.45 1.79
N ILE A 223 -17.83 -14.22 0.60
CA ILE A 223 -16.90 -15.15 -0.05
C ILE A 223 -15.58 -15.23 0.72
N PHE A 224 -15.11 -14.10 1.22
CA PHE A 224 -13.91 -14.06 2.05
C PHE A 224 -14.09 -14.90 3.32
N VAL A 225 -15.23 -14.76 4.00
CA VAL A 225 -15.57 -15.54 5.20
C VAL A 225 -15.73 -17.03 4.87
N ASP A 226 -16.45 -17.37 3.80
CA ASP A 226 -16.68 -18.75 3.38
C ASP A 226 -15.34 -19.48 3.17
N GLU A 227 -14.43 -18.88 2.38
CA GLU A 227 -13.09 -19.42 2.13
C GLU A 227 -12.25 -19.58 3.42
N MET A 228 -12.38 -18.65 4.37
CA MET A 228 -11.68 -18.76 5.66
C MET A 228 -12.24 -19.88 6.54
N THR A 229 -13.54 -20.19 6.43
CA THR A 229 -14.17 -21.26 7.19
C THR A 229 -14.02 -22.65 6.57
N MET A 230 -13.76 -22.74 5.26
CA MET A 230 -13.54 -24.00 4.54
C MET A 230 -12.28 -24.76 4.99
N ASP A 231 -11.31 -24.11 5.63
CA ASP A 231 -10.10 -24.76 6.18
C ASP A 231 -10.34 -25.51 7.51
N ASN A 232 -11.57 -25.48 8.08
CA ASN A 232 -11.93 -26.15 9.35
C ASN A 232 -12.74 -27.46 9.17
N THR A 233 -12.89 -27.97 7.95
CA THR A 233 -13.55 -29.25 7.62
C THR A 233 -12.64 -30.13 6.78
#